data_AF-A0A3B9SK20-F1
#
_entry.id   AF-A0A3B9SK20-F1
#
_cell.length_a   1.000
_cell.length_b   1.000
_cell.length_c   1.000
_cell.angle_alpha   90.00
_cell.angle_beta   90.00
_cell.angle_gamma   90.00
#
_symmetry.space_group_name_H-M   'P 1'
#
loop_
_entity.id
_entity.type
_entity.pdbx_description
1 polymer ?
#
loop_
_entity_poly.entity_id
_entity_poly.type
_entity_poly.pdbx_seq_one_letter_code
_entity_poly.pdbx_strand_id
1 'polypeptide(L)' 'EGDEPLVYMTDCENVLREDAPEPPLTHAEAMKNGPGADSDYFRVPRVVEK' A
#
# COMPACT_ATOMS: atom_id res chain seq x y z
N GLU A 1 19.53 16.82 28.80
CA GLU A 1 18.21 17.25 28.30
C GLU A 1 18.24 17.13 26.79
N GLY A 2 17.29 16.39 26.24
CA GLY A 2 17.13 16.23 24.79
C GLY A 2 15.66 16.46 24.49
N ASP A 3 15.39 17.32 23.52
CA ASP A 3 14.03 17.61 23.09
C ASP A 3 13.43 16.37 22.44
N GLU A 4 12.14 16.13 22.72
CA GLU A 4 11.42 15.01 22.12
C GLU A 4 11.36 15.19 20.59
N PRO A 5 11.60 14.12 19.81
CA PRO A 5 11.64 14.21 18.36
C PRO A 5 10.26 14.55 17.81
N LEU A 6 10.21 15.49 16.88
CA LEU A 6 8.99 15.82 16.15
C LEU A 6 8.59 14.64 15.26
N VAL A 7 7.54 13.92 15.65
CA VAL A 7 7.03 12.76 14.90
C VAL A 7 6.19 13.20 13.69
N TYR A 8 5.33 14.21 13.87
CA TYR A 8 4.47 14.77 12.84
C TYR A 8 4.45 16.29 12.94
N MET A 9 4.29 16.97 11.79
CA MET A 9 4.19 18.44 11.75
C MET A 9 2.81 18.96 12.20
N THR A 10 1.83 18.07 12.36
CA THR A 10 0.44 18.40 12.66
C THR A 10 -0.10 17.51 13.77
N ASP A 11 -1.01 18.06 14.57
CA ASP A 11 -1.67 17.33 15.64
C ASP A 11 -2.84 16.52 15.09
N CYS A 12 -2.68 15.20 15.06
CA CYS A 12 -3.70 14.25 14.61
C CYS A 12 -3.92 13.19 15.68
N GLU A 13 -5.09 13.18 16.30
CA GLU A 13 -5.49 12.17 17.28
C GLU A 13 -6.74 11.42 16.79
N ASN A 14 -6.73 10.09 16.89
CA ASN A 14 -7.90 9.23 16.61
C ASN A 14 -8.57 9.47 15.24
N VAL A 15 -7.78 9.70 14.18
CA VAL A 15 -8.30 9.85 12.81
C VAL A 15 -8.70 8.47 12.26
N LEU A 16 -9.97 8.11 12.42
CA LEU A 16 -10.53 6.84 11.96
C LEU A 16 -11.17 6.96 10.57
N ARG A 17 -11.11 5.88 9.80
CA ARG A 17 -11.83 5.71 8.53
C ARG A 17 -13.24 5.17 8.79
N GLU A 18 -14.23 5.65 8.03
CA GLU A 18 -15.58 5.08 8.04
C GLU A 18 -15.60 3.63 7.54
N ASP A 19 -16.47 2.79 8.09
CA ASP A 19 -16.63 1.39 7.67
C ASP A 19 -17.56 1.28 6.44
N ALA A 20 -17.16 1.95 5.36
CA ALA A 20 -17.87 1.94 4.08
C ALA A 20 -16.98 1.31 2.99
N PRO A 21 -17.52 0.40 2.16
CA PRO A 21 -16.79 -0.14 1.03
C PRO A 21 -16.72 0.87 -0.13
N GLU A 22 -15.53 1.04 -0.69
CA GLU A 22 -15.29 1.84 -1.89
C GLU A 22 -15.16 0.95 -3.13
N PRO A 23 -15.49 1.46 -4.34
CA PRO A 23 -15.32 0.71 -5.57
C PRO A 23 -13.84 0.38 -5.79
N PRO A 24 -13.50 -0.88 -6.14
CA PRO A 24 -12.13 -1.26 -6.42
C PRO A 24 -11.63 -0.62 -7.73
N LEU A 25 -10.31 -0.45 -7.83
CA LEU A 25 -9.66 -0.05 -9.07
C LEU A 25 -9.88 -1.11 -10.16
N THR A 26 -9.96 -0.70 -11.44
CA THR A 26 -10.07 -1.68 -12.51
C THR A 26 -8.81 -2.54 -12.62
N HIS A 27 -8.96 -3.77 -13.09
CA HIS A 27 -7.83 -4.68 -13.30
C HIS A 27 -6.73 -4.06 -14.18
N ALA A 28 -7.12 -3.38 -15.26
CA ALA A 28 -6.18 -2.74 -16.18
C ALA A 28 -5.38 -1.60 -15.52
N GLU A 29 -6.04 -0.78 -14.69
CA GLU A 29 -5.38 0.28 -13.94
C GLU A 29 -4.44 -0.28 -12.86
N ALA A 30 -4.86 -1.35 -12.17
CA ALA A 30 -4.06 -2.01 -11.14
C ALA A 30 -2.78 -2.65 -11.71
N MET A 31 -2.84 -3.20 -12.92
CA MET A 31 -1.71 -3.90 -13.56
C MET A 31 -0.81 -2.99 -14.41
N LYS A 32 -1.18 -1.72 -14.61
CA LYS A 32 -0.50 -0.78 -15.51
C LYS A 32 1.01 -0.67 -15.29
N ASN A 33 1.46 -0.77 -14.04
CA ASN A 33 2.87 -0.60 -13.65
C ASN A 33 3.52 -1.90 -13.15
N GLY A 34 2.84 -3.05 -13.25
CA GLY A 34 3.33 -4.31 -12.70
C GLY A 34 4.51 -4.89 -13.50
N PRO A 35 5.63 -5.27 -12.86
CA PRO A 35 6.73 -5.94 -13.54
C PRO A 35 6.29 -7.35 -13.98
N GLY A 36 6.27 -7.61 -15.28
CA GLY A 36 5.82 -8.88 -15.82
C GLY A 36 4.31 -9.10 -15.71
N ALA A 37 3.53 -8.12 -16.19
CA ALA A 37 2.07 -8.16 -16.27
C ALA A 37 1.59 -9.39 -17.06
N ASP A 38 1.41 -10.50 -16.35
CA ASP A 38 0.59 -11.60 -16.80
C ASP A 38 -0.86 -11.24 -16.50
N SER A 39 -1.77 -11.66 -17.37
CA SER A 39 -3.14 -11.17 -17.48
C SER A 39 -3.98 -11.16 -16.19
N ASP A 40 -3.58 -11.87 -15.14
CA ASP A 40 -4.39 -12.05 -13.93
C ASP A 40 -3.57 -11.98 -12.62
N TYR A 41 -2.23 -11.91 -12.69
CA TYR A 41 -1.36 -12.02 -11.50
C TYR A 41 -0.05 -11.25 -11.64
N PHE A 42 0.48 -10.77 -10.50
CA PHE A 42 1.85 -10.26 -10.41
C PHE A 42 2.85 -11.42 -10.36
N ARG A 43 3.75 -11.49 -11.35
CA ARG A 43 4.82 -12.49 -11.37
C ARG A 43 5.94 -12.09 -10.41
N VAL A 44 6.20 -12.92 -9.40
CA VAL A 44 7.34 -12.78 -8.49
C VAL A 44 8.26 -14.01 -8.57
N PRO A 45 9.58 -13.86 -8.38
CA PRO A 45 10.48 -15.01 -8.32
C PRO A 45 10.05 -15.98 -7.23
N ARG A 46 9.93 -17.26 -7.57
CA ARG A 46 9.69 -18.31 -6.57
C ARG A 46 10.90 -18.39 -5.64
N VAL A 47 10.66 -18.32 -4.34
CA VAL A 47 11.71 -18.58 -3.34
C VAL A 47 12.08 -20.06 -3.41
N VAL A 48 13.36 -20.34 -3.69
CA VAL A 48 13.96 -21.67 -3.55
C VAL A 48 14.86 -21.59 -2.31
N GLU A 49 14.53 -22.34 -1.26
CA GLU A 49 15.41 -22.49 -0.11
C GLU A 49 16.64 -23.32 -0.51
N LYS A 50 17.78 -22.99 0.08
CA LYS A 50 19.08 -23.58 -0.26
C LYS A 50 19.31 -24.91 0.45
#